data_AF-A0A644Z2V3-F1
#
_entry.id   AF-A0A644Z2V3-F1
#
_cell.length_a   1.000
_cell.length_b   1.000
_cell.length_c   1.000
_cell.angle_alpha   90.00
_cell.angle_beta   90.00
_cell.angle_gamma   90.00
#
_symmetry.space_group_name_H-M   'P 1'
#
loop_
_entity.id
_entity.type
_entity.pdbx_description
1 polymer ?
#
loop_
_entity_poly.entity_id
_entity_poly.type
_entity_poly.pdbx_seq_one_letter_code
_entity_poly.pdbx_strand_id
1 'polypeptide(L)'
;MPSVLASTLSGQLNNMLSQILNYSNWNIGTNLSTGDKGWTDLEVEGLLSGQLLNNRLLINGNFGYRDNPMANTNFIGDFQAEWLLTRSGDIRLKAYNETNDKYYTRTNLTTQGFGIMYKKDFNKWNELFFWQNWIKKGKSKNKQQ
;
A
#
# COMPACT_ATOMS: atom_id res chain seq x y z
N MET A 1 -14.25 -6.34 -27.31
CA MET A 1 -12.91 -6.55 -26.71
C MET A 1 -12.22 -5.19 -26.54
N PRO A 2 -12.35 -4.50 -25.39
CA PRO A 2 -11.61 -3.28 -25.11
C PRO A 2 -10.61 -3.53 -23.97
N SER A 3 -9.44 -4.07 -24.28
CA SER A 3 -8.38 -4.30 -23.26
C SER A 3 -6.96 -4.04 -23.77
N VAL A 4 -6.81 -3.38 -24.92
CA VAL A 4 -5.50 -3.20 -25.58
C VAL A 4 -4.98 -1.74 -25.52
N LEU A 5 -5.76 -0.78 -25.02
CA LEU A 5 -5.33 0.62 -24.95
C LEU A 5 -4.68 1.04 -23.61
N ALA A 6 -4.92 0.30 -22.51
CA ALA A 6 -4.36 0.63 -21.20
C ALA A 6 -2.92 0.09 -20.99
N SER A 7 -2.56 -1.02 -21.65
CA SER A 7 -1.31 -1.74 -21.42
C SER A 7 -0.08 -1.13 -22.10
N THR A 8 -0.26 -0.33 -23.16
CA THR A 8 0.85 0.35 -23.86
C THR A 8 1.21 1.72 -23.28
N LEU A 9 0.28 2.39 -22.59
CA LEU A 9 0.51 3.69 -21.95
C LEU A 9 1.25 3.56 -20.62
N SER A 10 0.96 2.53 -19.82
CA SER A 10 1.61 2.30 -18.52
C SER A 10 3.11 2.04 -18.66
N GLY A 11 3.55 1.29 -19.68
CA GLY A 11 4.96 1.01 -19.93
C GLY A 11 5.80 2.24 -20.33
N GLN A 12 5.19 3.20 -21.03
CA GLN A 12 5.88 4.45 -21.42
C GLN A 12 5.91 5.46 -20.27
N LEU A 13 4.86 5.54 -19.46
CA LEU A 13 4.81 6.36 -18.25
C LEU A 13 5.83 5.87 -17.20
N ASN A 14 5.99 4.57 -17.02
CA ASN A 14 6.93 4.03 -16.03
C ASN A 14 8.37 4.45 -16.29
N ASN A 15 8.78 4.49 -17.57
CA ASN A 15 10.12 4.90 -17.97
C ASN A 15 10.33 6.41 -17.86
N MET A 16 9.33 7.22 -18.22
CA MET A 16 9.39 8.69 -18.11
C MET A 16 9.41 9.14 -16.63
N LEU A 17 8.58 8.54 -15.79
CA LEU A 17 8.54 8.87 -14.36
C LEU A 17 9.82 8.44 -13.63
N SER A 18 10.38 7.29 -14.00
CA SER A 18 11.66 6.81 -13.47
C SER A 18 12.83 7.76 -13.78
N GLN A 19 12.79 8.43 -14.95
CA GLN A 19 13.79 9.42 -15.35
C GLN A 19 13.60 10.78 -14.68
N ILE A 20 12.36 11.23 -14.47
CA ILE A 20 12.07 12.53 -13.82
C ILE A 20 12.29 12.46 -12.31
N LEU A 21 11.93 11.35 -11.67
CA LEU A 21 12.00 11.23 -10.21
C LEU A 21 13.32 10.67 -9.69
N ASN A 22 14.27 10.24 -10.54
CA ASN A 22 15.52 9.55 -10.13
C ASN A 22 15.30 8.34 -9.19
N TYR A 23 14.07 7.84 -9.08
CA TYR A 23 13.69 6.72 -8.21
C TYR A 23 12.91 5.70 -9.05
N SER A 24 13.61 4.65 -9.49
CA SER A 24 13.12 3.56 -10.36
C SER A 24 12.05 2.64 -9.75
N ASN A 25 11.52 2.98 -8.58
CA ASN A 25 10.75 2.05 -7.76
C ASN A 25 9.26 2.42 -7.66
N TRP A 26 8.82 3.38 -8.47
CA TRP A 26 7.41 3.74 -8.60
C TRP A 26 6.81 2.97 -9.78
N ASN A 27 5.65 2.37 -9.56
CA ASN A 27 4.85 1.70 -10.57
C ASN A 27 3.48 2.38 -10.64
N ILE A 28 3.13 2.87 -11.82
CA ILE A 28 1.80 3.41 -12.09
C ILE A 28 1.03 2.39 -12.93
N GLY A 29 -0.05 1.88 -12.37
CA GLY A 29 -1.04 1.08 -13.06
C GLY A 29 -2.30 1.90 -13.30
N THR A 30 -3.02 1.59 -14.37
CA THR A 30 -4.37 2.10 -14.60
C THR A 30 -5.25 0.92 -14.93
N ASN A 31 -6.33 0.75 -14.20
CA ASN A 31 -7.36 -0.23 -14.49
C ASN A 31 -8.61 0.52 -14.97
N LEU A 32 -9.02 0.23 -16.20
CA LEU A 32 -10.23 0.79 -16.80
C LEU A 32 -11.17 -0.38 -17.06
N SER A 33 -12.21 -0.49 -16.26
CA SER A 33 -13.24 -1.50 -16.43
C SER A 33 -14.59 -0.84 -16.67
N THR A 34 -15.30 -1.33 -17.69
CA THR A 34 -16.70 -1.00 -17.92
C THR A 34 -17.55 -2.06 -17.23
N GLY A 35 -18.44 -1.65 -16.33
CA GLY A 35 -19.38 -2.53 -15.64
C GLY A 35 -20.40 -3.18 -16.59
N ASP A 36 -21.25 -4.05 -16.05
CA ASP A 36 -22.19 -4.89 -16.82
C ASP A 36 -23.18 -4.10 -17.70
N LYS A 37 -23.34 -2.78 -17.52
CA LYS A 37 -24.24 -1.92 -18.31
C LYS A 37 -23.55 -1.00 -19.33
N GLY A 38 -22.36 -1.35 -19.83
CA GLY A 38 -21.72 -0.57 -20.91
C GLY A 38 -21.26 0.83 -20.48
N TRP A 39 -21.15 1.80 -21.41
CA TRP A 39 -20.58 3.15 -21.21
C TRP A 39 -21.17 3.96 -20.03
N THR A 40 -22.28 3.52 -19.45
CA THR A 40 -22.94 4.09 -18.27
C THR A 40 -22.31 3.69 -16.93
N ASP A 41 -21.59 2.57 -16.84
CA ASP A 41 -20.93 2.10 -15.61
C ASP A 41 -19.39 2.14 -15.79
N LEU A 42 -18.85 3.33 -16.04
CA LEU A 42 -17.42 3.51 -16.24
C LEU A 42 -16.68 3.55 -14.90
N GLU A 43 -15.82 2.57 -14.65
CA GLU A 43 -14.90 2.57 -13.52
C GLU A 43 -13.50 2.90 -14.01
N VAL A 44 -12.98 4.03 -13.56
CA VAL A 44 -11.60 4.47 -13.82
C VAL A 44 -10.82 4.37 -12.53
N GLU A 45 -9.86 3.45 -12.47
CA GLU A 45 -9.02 3.23 -11.30
C GLU A 45 -7.55 3.46 -11.66
N GLY A 46 -6.88 4.34 -10.92
CA GLY A 46 -5.47 4.65 -10.99
C GLY A 46 -4.76 4.06 -9.78
N LEU A 47 -3.81 3.18 -10.03
CA LEU A 47 -2.99 2.54 -9.01
C LEU A 47 -1.60 3.17 -9.04
N LEU A 48 -1.18 3.74 -7.92
CA LEU A 48 0.19 4.21 -7.70
C LEU A 48 0.82 3.34 -6.62
N SER A 49 1.93 2.69 -6.90
CA SER A 49 2.72 1.99 -5.88
C SER A 49 4.17 2.40 -5.96
N GLY A 50 4.87 2.43 -4.83
CA GLY A 50 6.22 2.95 -4.72
C GLY A 50 7.00 2.27 -3.60
N GLN A 51 8.25 1.90 -3.87
CA GLN A 51 9.16 1.39 -2.86
C GLN A 51 10.35 2.33 -2.66
N LEU A 52 10.34 3.06 -1.55
CA LEU A 52 11.36 4.04 -1.17
C LEU A 52 12.27 3.48 -0.08
N LEU A 53 13.38 4.19 0.18
CA LEU A 53 14.31 3.90 1.28
C LEU A 53 14.87 2.46 1.25
N ASN A 54 15.30 1.98 0.08
CA ASN A 54 15.74 0.59 -0.15
C ASN A 54 14.64 -0.42 0.25
N ASN A 55 13.44 -0.21 -0.27
CA ASN A 55 12.25 -1.05 -0.06
C ASN A 55 11.80 -1.12 1.40
N ARG A 56 12.14 -0.07 2.18
CA ARG A 56 11.69 0.06 3.57
C ARG A 56 10.40 0.85 3.69
N LEU A 57 10.17 1.80 2.81
CA LEU A 57 8.92 2.57 2.79
C LEU A 57 8.13 2.16 1.55
N LEU A 58 7.05 1.44 1.78
CA LEU A 58 6.12 0.99 0.76
C LEU A 58 4.95 1.95 0.76
N ILE A 59 4.67 2.57 -0.38
CA ILE A 59 3.52 3.46 -0.56
C ILE A 59 2.64 2.85 -1.64
N ASN A 60 1.35 2.73 -1.36
CA ASN A 60 0.34 2.34 -2.33
C ASN A 60 -0.79 3.35 -2.26
N GLY A 61 -1.27 3.81 -3.39
CA GLY A 61 -2.41 4.71 -3.52
C GLY A 61 -3.33 4.17 -4.59
N ASN A 62 -4.61 4.16 -4.32
CA ASN A 62 -5.65 3.84 -5.28
C ASN A 62 -6.57 5.05 -5.40
N PHE A 63 -6.60 5.66 -6.57
CA PHE A 63 -7.44 6.82 -6.84
C PHE A 63 -8.28 6.56 -8.07
N GLY A 64 -9.55 6.95 -8.05
CA GLY A 64 -10.43 6.60 -9.14
C GLY A 64 -11.79 7.22 -9.07
N TYR A 65 -12.57 6.97 -10.12
CA TYR A 65 -13.98 7.29 -10.16
C TYR A 65 -14.76 6.00 -10.46
N ARG A 66 -15.66 5.64 -9.55
CA ARG A 66 -16.60 4.54 -9.72
C ARG A 66 -17.99 5.14 -9.63
N ASP A 67 -18.78 5.01 -10.70
CA ASP A 67 -20.18 5.38 -10.65
C ASP A 67 -20.94 4.32 -9.86
N ASN A 68 -21.17 4.58 -8.57
CA ASN A 68 -21.94 3.70 -7.72
C ASN A 68 -23.19 4.46 -7.26
N PRO A 69 -24.39 4.10 -7.76
CA PRO A 69 -25.64 4.79 -7.42
C PRO A 69 -26.02 4.67 -5.94
N MET A 70 -25.28 3.87 -5.17
CA MET A 70 -25.45 3.67 -3.73
C MET A 70 -24.33 4.32 -2.88
N ALA A 71 -23.34 4.96 -3.51
CA ALA A 71 -22.24 5.64 -2.84
C ALA A 71 -22.56 7.12 -2.56
N ASN A 72 -22.11 7.63 -1.41
CA ASN A 72 -22.17 9.08 -1.12
C ASN A 72 -21.11 9.87 -1.90
N THR A 73 -20.01 9.21 -2.27
CA THR A 73 -18.90 9.80 -3.04
C THR A 73 -18.45 8.80 -4.08
N ASN A 74 -18.49 9.20 -5.35
CA ASN A 74 -18.03 8.38 -6.47
C ASN A 74 -16.50 8.44 -6.66
N PHE A 75 -15.81 9.29 -5.91
CA PHE A 75 -14.36 9.43 -5.92
C PHE A 75 -13.72 8.46 -4.91
N ILE A 76 -12.77 7.65 -5.39
CA ILE A 76 -11.93 6.75 -4.60
C ILE A 76 -10.59 7.45 -4.39
N GLY A 77 -10.09 7.47 -3.16
CA GLY A 77 -8.88 8.19 -2.76
C GLY A 77 -8.11 7.47 -1.66
N ASP A 78 -7.93 6.16 -1.83
CA ASP A 78 -7.33 5.31 -0.83
C ASP A 78 -5.80 5.43 -0.88
N PHE A 79 -5.18 5.44 0.29
CA PHE A 79 -3.73 5.41 0.40
C PHE A 79 -3.29 4.50 1.53
N GLN A 80 -2.14 3.88 1.36
CA GLN A 80 -1.51 3.00 2.32
C GLN A 80 0.00 3.28 2.29
N ALA A 81 0.58 3.47 3.47
CA ALA A 81 2.01 3.64 3.66
C ALA A 81 2.47 2.65 4.74
N GLU A 82 3.46 1.83 4.41
CA GLU A 82 4.07 0.87 5.32
C GLU A 82 5.57 1.14 5.42
N TRP A 83 6.05 1.37 6.64
CA TRP A 83 7.47 1.60 6.92
C TRP A 83 8.07 0.49 7.77
N LEU A 84 9.05 -0.24 7.20
CA LEU A 84 9.83 -1.26 7.86
C LEU A 84 10.91 -0.59 8.75
N LEU A 85 10.68 -0.61 10.06
CA LEU A 85 11.61 -0.02 11.04
C LEU A 85 12.86 -0.89 11.25
N THR A 86 12.69 -2.20 11.25
CA THR A 86 13.79 -3.17 11.40
C THR A 86 14.26 -3.69 10.05
N ARG A 87 15.56 -4.03 9.94
CA ARG A 87 16.12 -4.61 8.70
C ARG A 87 15.52 -5.97 8.34
N SER A 88 15.04 -6.73 9.34
CA SER A 88 14.29 -7.98 9.17
C SER A 88 12.82 -7.77 8.78
N GLY A 89 12.29 -6.55 8.89
CA GLY A 89 10.87 -6.27 8.69
C GLY A 89 9.96 -6.76 9.81
N ASP A 90 10.52 -7.09 10.98
CA ASP A 90 9.77 -7.56 12.14
C ASP A 90 8.84 -6.48 12.71
N ILE A 91 9.30 -5.22 12.75
CA ILE A 91 8.50 -4.08 13.19
C ILE A 91 8.19 -3.21 11.98
N ARG A 92 6.91 -2.91 11.79
CA ARG A 92 6.36 -2.10 10.70
C ARG A 92 5.44 -1.03 11.26
N LEU A 93 5.54 0.18 10.74
CA LEU A 93 4.52 1.21 10.92
C LEU A 93 3.61 1.17 9.71
N LYS A 94 2.29 1.23 9.93
CA LYS A 94 1.30 1.30 8.87
C LYS A 94 0.49 2.56 9.06
N ALA A 95 0.25 3.29 7.99
CA ALA A 95 -0.72 4.36 7.92
C ALA A 95 -1.59 4.09 6.70
N TYR A 96 -2.91 4.20 6.84
CA TYR A 96 -3.81 3.91 5.74
C TYR A 96 -5.06 4.78 5.83
N ASN A 97 -5.65 4.99 4.67
CA ASN A 97 -6.99 5.50 4.44
C ASN A 97 -7.56 4.61 3.35
N GLU A 98 -8.60 3.86 3.67
CA GLU A 98 -9.23 2.94 2.74
C GLU A 98 -10.74 3.13 2.78
N THR A 99 -11.35 3.28 1.61
CA THR A 99 -12.79 3.39 1.44
C THR A 99 -13.40 2.00 1.60
N ASN A 100 -14.19 1.79 2.65
CA ASN A 100 -14.75 0.48 2.95
C ASN A 100 -15.95 0.19 2.04
N ASP A 101 -15.77 -0.71 1.07
CA ASP A 101 -16.82 -1.14 0.17
C ASP A 101 -17.66 -2.24 0.86
N LYS A 102 -18.72 -1.82 1.58
CA LYS A 102 -19.63 -2.77 2.21
C LYS A 102 -20.74 -3.16 1.25
N TYR A 103 -20.63 -4.36 0.69
CA TYR A 103 -21.64 -5.03 -0.16
C TYR A 103 -23.09 -5.02 0.40
N TYR A 104 -23.29 -4.72 1.69
CA TYR A 104 -24.60 -4.76 2.35
C TYR A 104 -24.99 -3.48 3.11
N THR A 105 -24.11 -2.47 3.25
CA THR A 105 -24.39 -1.27 4.05
C THR A 105 -24.17 -0.01 3.22
N ARG A 106 -25.20 0.85 3.14
CA ARG A 106 -25.31 2.06 2.29
C ARG A 106 -24.32 3.19 2.62
N THR A 107 -23.22 2.90 3.30
CA THR A 107 -22.26 3.91 3.75
C THR A 107 -20.84 3.42 3.50
N ASN A 108 -20.23 3.98 2.46
CA ASN A 108 -18.80 3.91 2.19
C ASN A 108 -18.09 4.71 3.28
N LEU A 109 -17.74 4.06 4.39
CA LEU A 109 -16.96 4.68 5.46
C LEU A 109 -15.48 4.59 5.10
N THR A 110 -14.78 5.73 5.03
CA THR A 110 -13.32 5.73 4.92
C THR A 110 -12.72 5.33 6.27
N THR A 111 -11.96 4.24 6.30
CA THR A 111 -11.22 3.81 7.48
C THR A 111 -9.83 4.40 7.40
N GLN A 112 -9.55 5.37 8.26
CA GLN A 112 -8.25 6.04 8.34
C GLN A 112 -7.59 5.69 9.65
N GLY A 113 -6.30 5.39 9.63
CA GLY A 113 -5.61 5.03 10.85
C GLY A 113 -4.12 4.91 10.66
N PHE A 114 -3.43 4.90 11.80
CA PHE A 114 -2.05 4.51 11.90
C PHE A 114 -1.92 3.37 12.91
N GLY A 115 -0.97 2.49 12.71
CA GLY A 115 -0.77 1.30 13.54
C GLY A 115 0.68 0.83 13.51
N ILE A 116 1.04 0.07 14.54
CA ILE A 116 2.33 -0.60 14.63
C ILE A 116 2.05 -2.10 14.52
N MET A 117 2.73 -2.76 13.59
CA MET A 117 2.66 -4.20 13.41
C MET A 117 4.01 -4.80 13.82
N TYR A 118 3.95 -5.82 14.67
CA TYR A 118 5.11 -6.62 15.02
C TYR A 118 4.85 -8.07 14.63
N LYS A 119 5.70 -8.60 13.74
CA LYS A 119 5.69 -9.98 13.29
C LYS A 119 7.10 -10.54 13.48
N LYS A 120 7.24 -11.66 14.16
CA LYS A 120 8.55 -12.29 14.37
C LYS A 120 8.40 -13.79 14.40
N ASP A 121 9.32 -14.49 13.74
CA ASP A 121 9.41 -15.94 13.85
C ASP A 121 10.13 -16.31 15.15
N PHE A 122 9.57 -17.24 15.92
CA PHE A 122 10.08 -17.63 17.23
C PHE A 122 10.05 -19.15 17.38
N ASN A 123 11.11 -19.70 17.98
CA ASN A 123 11.18 -21.13 18.31
C ASN A 123 10.81 -21.40 19.77
N LYS A 124 10.88 -20.36 20.62
CA LYS A 124 10.54 -20.42 22.04
C LYS A 124 9.63 -19.25 22.41
N TRP A 125 8.67 -19.47 23.30
CA TRP A 125 7.75 -18.42 23.80
C TRP A 125 8.48 -17.18 24.32
N ASN A 126 9.64 -17.38 24.93
CA ASN A 126 10.49 -16.34 25.47
C ASN A 126 11.05 -15.39 24.38
N GLU A 127 11.18 -15.87 23.13
CA GLU A 127 11.73 -15.10 22.00
C GLU A 127 10.71 -14.16 21.34
N LEU A 128 9.42 -14.34 21.63
CA LEU A 128 8.35 -13.52 21.08
C LEU A 128 8.46 -12.06 21.57
N PHE A 129 8.85 -11.84 22.82
CA PHE A 129 8.94 -10.51 23.41
C PHE A 129 10.13 -9.71 22.86
N PHE A 130 9.84 -8.55 22.25
CA PHE A 130 10.83 -7.65 21.64
C PHE A 130 11.91 -7.18 22.65
N TRP A 131 11.56 -7.09 23.94
CA TRP A 131 12.45 -6.62 25.00
C TRP A 131 13.66 -7.53 25.27
N GLN A 132 13.55 -8.85 25.04
CA GLN A 132 14.70 -9.75 25.29
C GLN A 132 15.88 -9.46 24.38
N ASN A 133 15.62 -9.10 23.12
CA ASN A 133 16.69 -8.79 22.16
C ASN A 133 17.38 -7.46 22.49
N TRP A 134 16.64 -6.51 23.05
CA TRP A 134 17.19 -5.23 23.52
C TRP A 134 18.14 -5.44 24.72
N ILE A 135 17.73 -6.28 25.68
CA ILE A 135 18.55 -6.65 26.84
C ILE A 135 19.81 -7.43 26.41
N LYS A 136 19.69 -8.36 25.45
CA LYS A 136 20.83 -9.13 24.93
C LYS A 136 21.84 -8.25 24.16
N LYS A 137 21.38 -7.29 23.37
CA LYS A 137 22.26 -6.33 22.65
C LYS A 137 23.03 -5.42 23.61
N GLY A 138 22.41 -5.01 24.73
CA GLY A 138 23.10 -4.25 25.78
C GLY A 138 24.25 -5.03 26.43
N LYS A 139 24.05 -6.33 26.71
CA LYS A 139 25.07 -7.18 27.32
C LYS A 139 26.24 -7.53 26.39
N SER A 140 26.04 -7.55 25.06
CA SER A 140 27.11 -7.82 24.10
C SER A 140 28.07 -6.64 23.95
N LYS A 141 27.60 -5.40 24.14
CA LYS A 141 28.46 -4.20 24.07
C LYS A 141 29.38 -4.06 25.28
N ASN A 142 28.94 -4.48 26.47
CA ASN A 142 29.74 -4.41 27.69
C ASN A 142 30.79 -5.54 27.83
N LYS A 143 30.83 -6.50 26.91
CA LYS A 143 31.86 -7.57 26.89
C LYS A 143 33.03 -7.29 25.95
N GLN A 144 33.01 -6.16 25.23
CA GLN A 144 34.10 -5.72 24.34
C GLN A 144 34.80 -4.45 24.87
N GLN A 145 34.58 -4.10 26.14
CA GLN A 145 35.35 -3.11 26.87
C GLN A 145 36.14 -3.80 27.99
#